data_AF-A0AAU4YBY6-F1
#
_entry.id   AF-A0AAU4YBY6-F1
#
_cell.length_a   1.000
_cell.length_b   1.000
_cell.length_c   1.000
_cell.angle_alpha   90.00
_cell.angle_beta   90.00
_cell.angle_gamma   90.00
#
_symmetry.space_group_name_H-M   'P 1'
#
loop_
_entity.id
_entity.type
_entity.pdbx_description
1 polymer ?
#
loop_
_entity_poly.entity_id
_entity_poly.type
_entity_poly.pdbx_seq_one_letter_code
_entity_poly.pdbx_strand_id
1 'polypeptide(L)'
;MDDVTNADRAAWAAEALAAYNDAAPDQLLPVPEQAQRVRLGIIAAETLARATRWQRSEWTVNDQESADEVIGDLFAYIFMLSDGRATPDQLTRAAEEMRSTHYPVTLTAVCEVTAADVERVAAMLAACMDAAEHFGCDLPGMLHSARQFAEETKTEEAYDNA
;
A
#
# COMPACT_ATOMS: atom_id res chain seq x y z
N MET A 1 -7.94 -15.81 20.93
CA MET A 1 -7.59 -14.77 19.95
C MET A 1 -7.61 -15.53 18.66
N ASP A 2 -8.62 -15.27 17.83
CA ASP A 2 -8.70 -15.93 16.53
C ASP A 2 -7.46 -15.50 15.72
N ASP A 3 -6.81 -16.44 15.05
CA ASP A 3 -5.61 -16.14 14.27
C ASP A 3 -5.97 -15.23 13.09
N VAL A 4 -5.17 -14.17 12.89
CA VAL A 4 -5.38 -13.20 11.81
C VAL A 4 -5.05 -13.84 10.47
N THR A 5 -6.03 -13.89 9.58
CA THR A 5 -5.90 -14.47 8.23
C THR A 5 -5.49 -13.42 7.18
N ASN A 6 -5.04 -13.85 6.00
CA ASN A 6 -4.78 -12.99 4.85
C ASN A 6 -6.08 -12.35 4.34
N ALA A 7 -7.23 -12.99 4.54
CA ALA A 7 -8.52 -12.39 4.28
C ALA A 7 -8.80 -11.19 5.21
N ASP A 8 -8.45 -11.30 6.50
CA ASP A 8 -8.56 -10.18 7.45
C ASP A 8 -7.61 -9.04 7.06
N ARG A 9 -6.35 -9.37 6.73
CA ARG A 9 -5.35 -8.40 6.25
C ARG A 9 -5.81 -7.69 4.98
N ALA A 10 -6.35 -8.43 4.02
CA ALA A 10 -6.90 -7.88 2.78
C ALA A 10 -8.12 -6.99 3.06
N ALA A 11 -8.99 -7.35 4.01
CA ALA A 11 -10.13 -6.54 4.41
C ALA A 11 -9.69 -5.20 5.02
N TRP A 12 -8.68 -5.21 5.89
CA TRP A 12 -8.13 -3.96 6.46
C TRP A 12 -7.45 -3.09 5.39
N ALA A 13 -6.71 -3.67 4.45
CA ALA A 13 -6.19 -2.93 3.30
C ALA A 13 -7.30 -2.39 2.38
N ALA A 14 -8.44 -3.08 2.26
CA ALA A 14 -9.59 -2.59 1.52
C ALA A 14 -10.24 -1.37 2.18
N GLU A 15 -10.28 -1.32 3.52
CA GLU A 15 -10.72 -0.13 4.27
C GLU A 15 -9.80 1.06 4.01
N ALA A 16 -8.48 0.85 4.06
CA ALA A 16 -7.50 1.86 3.71
C ALA A 16 -7.67 2.36 2.26
N LEU A 17 -7.93 1.45 1.31
CA LEU A 17 -8.20 1.79 -0.08
C LEU A 17 -9.50 2.60 -0.24
N ALA A 18 -10.54 2.28 0.53
CA ALA A 18 -11.79 3.05 0.51
C ALA A 18 -11.56 4.49 1.00
N ALA A 19 -10.82 4.68 2.10
CA ALA A 19 -10.47 6.01 2.60
C ALA A 19 -9.55 6.78 1.63
N TYR A 20 -8.61 6.09 1.00
CA TYR A 20 -7.80 6.66 -0.08
C TYR A 20 -8.69 7.15 -1.23
N ASN A 21 -9.62 6.33 -1.71
CA ASN A 21 -10.49 6.66 -2.84
C ASN A 21 -11.46 7.81 -2.54
N ASP A 22 -11.97 7.92 -1.31
CA ASP A 22 -12.83 9.03 -0.87
C ASP A 22 -12.07 10.37 -0.84
N ALA A 23 -10.77 10.33 -0.51
CA ALA A 23 -9.93 11.52 -0.43
C ALA A 23 -9.20 11.87 -1.75
N ALA A 24 -9.01 10.89 -2.64
CA ALA A 24 -8.27 11.02 -3.89
C ALA A 24 -9.12 11.66 -5.00
N PRO A 25 -8.48 12.28 -6.01
CA PRO A 25 -9.21 12.74 -7.20
C PRO A 25 -9.86 11.58 -7.98
N ASP A 26 -10.93 11.90 -8.71
CA ASP A 26 -11.67 10.97 -9.57
C ASP A 26 -10.80 10.37 -10.69
N GLN A 27 -9.82 11.14 -11.15
CA GLN A 27 -8.88 10.72 -12.18
C GLN A 27 -7.50 10.49 -11.55
N LEU A 28 -6.89 9.35 -11.89
CA LEU A 28 -5.51 9.05 -11.52
C LEU A 28 -4.49 9.88 -12.32
N LEU A 29 -4.93 10.42 -13.46
CA LEU A 29 -4.12 11.26 -14.34
C LEU A 29 -4.79 12.64 -14.56
N PRO A 30 -4.04 13.75 -14.56
CA PRO A 30 -2.59 13.81 -14.30
C PRO A 30 -2.26 13.39 -12.87
N VAL A 31 -1.11 12.74 -12.70
CA VAL A 31 -0.68 12.24 -11.38
C VAL A 31 -0.70 13.39 -10.37
N PRO A 32 -1.28 13.19 -9.16
CA PRO A 32 -1.27 14.20 -8.12
C PRO A 32 0.15 14.67 -7.77
N GLU A 33 0.30 15.92 -7.36
CA GLU A 33 1.59 16.44 -6.87
C GLU A 33 2.08 15.64 -5.65
N GLN A 34 3.40 15.58 -5.44
CA GLN A 34 4.01 14.79 -4.37
C GLN A 34 3.40 15.11 -2.99
N ALA A 35 3.20 16.39 -2.65
CA ALA A 35 2.58 16.78 -1.39
C ALA A 35 1.16 16.23 -1.21
N GLN A 36 0.38 16.14 -2.29
CA GLN A 36 -0.93 15.52 -2.27
C GLN A 36 -0.84 14.01 -2.12
N ARG A 37 0.12 13.35 -2.78
CA ARG A 37 0.36 11.90 -2.62
C ARG A 37 0.79 11.54 -1.21
N VAL A 38 1.68 12.32 -0.59
CA VAL A 38 2.06 12.17 0.83
C VAL A 38 0.81 12.22 1.72
N ARG A 39 -0.03 13.25 1.56
CA ARG A 39 -1.29 13.37 2.32
C ARG A 39 -2.19 12.15 2.14
N LEU A 40 -2.35 11.65 0.92
CA LEU A 40 -3.18 10.47 0.62
C LEU A 40 -2.59 9.19 1.24
N GLY A 41 -1.27 9.04 1.24
CA GLY A 41 -0.57 7.91 1.86
C GLY A 41 -0.79 7.89 3.38
N ILE A 42 -0.71 9.06 4.03
CA ILE A 42 -1.01 9.21 5.46
C ILE A 42 -2.47 8.83 5.76
N ILE A 43 -3.44 9.29 4.97
CA ILE A 43 -4.86 8.95 5.17
C ILE A 43 -5.08 7.43 5.11
N ALA A 44 -4.48 6.76 4.13
CA ALA A 44 -4.57 5.31 3.99
C ALA A 44 -3.94 4.59 5.20
N ALA A 45 -2.73 5.00 5.60
CA ALA A 45 -1.99 4.44 6.73
C ALA A 45 -2.75 4.60 8.05
N GLU A 46 -3.21 5.81 8.37
CA GLU A 46 -3.99 6.06 9.60
C GLU A 46 -5.33 5.32 9.62
N THR A 47 -5.93 5.10 8.45
CA THR A 47 -7.16 4.29 8.35
C THR A 47 -6.87 2.83 8.70
N LEU A 48 -5.78 2.27 8.16
CA LEU A 48 -5.34 0.93 8.54
C LEU A 48 -5.07 0.85 10.04
N ALA A 49 -4.34 1.81 10.59
CA ALA A 49 -4.02 1.85 12.01
C ALA A 49 -5.27 1.83 12.91
N ARG A 50 -6.35 2.53 12.51
CA ARG A 50 -7.63 2.50 13.23
C ARG A 50 -8.32 1.13 13.18
N ALA A 51 -8.12 0.37 12.11
CA ALA A 51 -8.68 -0.97 11.96
C ALA A 51 -7.90 -2.02 12.77
N THR A 52 -6.58 -1.86 12.89
CA THR A 52 -5.69 -2.89 13.46
C THR A 52 -5.21 -2.63 14.88
N ARG A 53 -5.19 -1.38 15.33
CA ARG A 53 -4.59 -0.98 16.62
C ARG A 53 -5.63 -0.52 17.63
N TRP A 54 -5.44 -0.89 18.89
CA TRP A 54 -6.40 -0.59 19.95
C TRP A 54 -6.23 0.80 20.56
N GLN A 55 -4.99 1.31 20.64
CA GLN A 55 -4.74 2.60 21.29
C GLN A 55 -4.79 3.73 20.28
N ARG A 56 -5.54 4.78 20.60
CA ARG A 56 -5.66 5.97 19.74
C ARG A 56 -4.32 6.66 19.45
N SER A 57 -3.36 6.55 20.37
CA SER A 57 -2.01 7.08 20.17
C SER A 57 -1.27 6.39 19.04
N GLU A 58 -1.64 5.16 18.70
CA GLU A 58 -1.02 4.37 17.64
C GLU A 58 -1.73 4.57 16.29
N TRP A 59 -2.78 5.41 16.23
CA TRP A 59 -3.56 5.64 15.01
C TRP A 59 -2.99 6.73 14.10
N THR A 60 -2.09 7.57 14.62
CA THR A 60 -1.60 8.76 13.93
C THR A 60 -0.18 8.52 13.44
N VAL A 61 0.09 8.87 12.20
CA VAL A 61 1.45 8.81 11.63
C VAL A 61 2.06 10.21 11.69
N ASN A 62 2.95 10.44 12.65
CA ASN A 62 3.50 11.77 12.92
C ASN A 62 5.03 11.79 13.09
N ASP A 63 5.67 10.64 13.10
CA ASP A 63 7.11 10.48 13.18
C ASP A 63 7.56 9.27 12.35
N GLN A 64 8.88 9.06 12.26
CA GLN A 64 9.47 8.00 11.47
C GLN A 64 9.11 6.59 11.99
N GLU A 65 9.01 6.42 13.31
CA GLU A 65 8.75 5.12 13.94
C GLU A 65 7.31 4.66 13.67
N SER A 66 6.33 5.53 13.93
CA SER A 66 4.92 5.28 13.60
C SER A 66 4.70 5.09 12.09
N ALA A 67 5.43 5.84 11.26
CA ALA A 67 5.37 5.66 9.81
C ALA A 67 5.93 4.31 9.37
N ASP A 68 7.09 3.89 9.89
CA ASP A 68 7.73 2.61 9.57
C ASP A 68 6.79 1.44 9.89
N GLU A 69 6.20 1.44 11.08
CA GLU A 69 5.26 0.39 11.48
C GLU A 69 3.97 0.38 10.65
N VAL A 70 3.26 1.51 10.61
CA VAL A 70 1.90 1.56 10.03
C VAL A 70 1.95 1.45 8.51
N ILE A 71 2.89 2.15 7.85
CA ILE A 71 3.03 2.08 6.40
C ILE A 71 3.65 0.74 5.99
N GLY A 72 4.54 0.17 6.81
CA GLY A 72 5.07 -1.17 6.60
C GLY A 72 3.98 -2.24 6.60
N ASP A 73 3.09 -2.21 7.60
CA ASP A 73 1.90 -3.08 7.64
C ASP A 73 1.04 -2.91 6.38
N LEU A 74 0.81 -1.66 5.98
CA LEU A 74 -0.01 -1.37 4.80
C LEU A 74 0.61 -1.88 3.51
N PHE A 75 1.93 -1.78 3.33
CA PHE A 75 2.62 -2.38 2.19
C PHE A 75 2.40 -3.88 2.12
N ALA A 76 2.54 -4.58 3.25
CA ALA A 76 2.32 -6.01 3.31
C ALA A 76 0.89 -6.39 2.93
N TYR A 77 -0.10 -5.64 3.44
CA TYR A 77 -1.52 -5.98 3.25
C TYR A 77 -2.04 -5.58 1.87
N ILE A 78 -1.46 -4.56 1.23
CA ILE A 78 -1.71 -4.20 -0.18
C ILE A 78 -1.48 -5.40 -1.10
N PHE A 79 -0.44 -6.19 -0.86
CA PHE A 79 -0.13 -7.37 -1.66
C PHE A 79 -1.12 -8.53 -1.48
N MET A 80 -1.84 -8.56 -0.35
CA MET A 80 -2.96 -9.49 -0.14
C MET A 80 -4.22 -9.01 -0.89
N LEU A 81 -4.47 -7.70 -0.89
CA LEU A 81 -5.63 -7.11 -1.55
C LEU A 81 -5.66 -7.34 -3.07
N SER A 82 -4.48 -7.42 -3.70
CA SER A 82 -4.33 -7.65 -5.14
C SER A 82 -4.07 -9.12 -5.50
N ASP A 83 -4.14 -10.04 -4.53
CA ASP A 83 -3.76 -11.42 -4.78
C ASP A 83 -4.61 -12.05 -5.89
N GLY A 84 -3.96 -12.86 -6.72
CA GLY A 84 -4.55 -13.43 -7.94
C GLY A 84 -4.79 -12.45 -9.10
N ARG A 85 -4.65 -11.13 -8.90
CA ARG A 85 -4.82 -10.11 -9.96
C ARG A 85 -3.50 -9.48 -10.42
N ALA A 86 -2.61 -9.17 -9.47
CA ALA A 86 -1.28 -8.65 -9.78
C ALA A 86 -0.25 -9.11 -8.74
N THR A 87 0.99 -9.30 -9.19
CA THR A 87 2.11 -9.61 -8.30
C THR A 87 2.60 -8.37 -7.54
N PRO A 88 3.27 -8.55 -6.37
CA PRO A 88 3.88 -7.43 -5.64
C PRO A 88 4.85 -6.61 -6.50
N ASP A 89 5.58 -7.25 -7.40
CA ASP A 89 6.50 -6.59 -8.34
C ASP A 89 5.76 -5.77 -9.41
N GLN A 90 4.63 -6.26 -9.93
CA GLN A 90 3.80 -5.51 -10.88
C GLN A 90 3.23 -4.25 -10.23
N LEU A 91 2.69 -4.38 -9.02
CA LEU A 91 2.19 -3.23 -8.26
C LEU A 91 3.29 -2.23 -7.95
N THR A 92 4.46 -2.69 -7.52
CA THR A 92 5.55 -1.78 -7.17
C THR A 92 6.06 -1.03 -8.39
N ARG A 93 6.27 -1.71 -9.54
CA ARG A 93 6.67 -1.04 -10.78
C ARG A 93 5.65 0.02 -11.22
N ALA A 94 4.36 -0.29 -11.14
CA ALA A 94 3.31 0.66 -11.45
C ALA A 94 3.31 1.86 -10.49
N ALA A 95 3.51 1.62 -9.20
CA ALA A 95 3.61 2.67 -8.20
C ALA A 95 4.84 3.57 -8.42
N GLU A 96 5.99 3.00 -8.79
CA GLU A 96 7.20 3.73 -9.17
C GLU A 96 6.98 4.60 -10.42
N GLU A 97 6.33 4.05 -11.46
CA GLU A 97 5.97 4.81 -12.66
C GLU A 97 5.03 5.99 -12.33
N MET A 98 4.03 5.77 -11.47
CA MET A 98 3.12 6.83 -11.01
C MET A 98 3.85 7.92 -10.22
N ARG A 99 4.95 7.60 -9.53
CA ARG A 99 5.75 8.59 -8.78
C ARG A 99 6.77 9.31 -9.65
N SER A 100 7.13 8.73 -10.79
CA SER A 100 8.22 9.22 -11.63
C SER A 100 7.96 10.62 -12.17
N THR A 101 8.93 11.51 -11.95
CA THR A 101 8.99 12.83 -12.58
C THR A 101 9.87 12.85 -13.84
N HIS A 102 10.45 11.69 -14.21
CA HIS A 102 11.34 11.59 -15.36
C HIS A 102 10.55 11.54 -16.66
N TYR A 103 10.82 12.49 -17.56
CA TYR A 103 10.20 12.54 -18.88
C TYR A 103 11.06 11.82 -19.93
N PRO A 104 10.47 11.01 -20.85
CA PRO A 104 9.05 10.69 -20.94
C PRO A 104 8.62 9.66 -19.88
N VAL A 105 7.42 9.84 -19.31
CA VAL A 105 6.84 8.84 -18.40
C VAL A 105 6.38 7.65 -19.25
N THR A 106 7.01 6.50 -19.07
CA THR A 106 6.56 5.24 -19.65
C THR A 106 5.46 4.69 -18.73
N LEU A 107 4.18 4.76 -19.14
CA LEU A 107 3.03 4.28 -18.34
C LEU A 107 2.76 2.78 -18.56
N THR A 108 3.81 1.99 -18.80
CA THR A 108 3.65 0.59 -19.21
C THR A 108 3.15 -0.25 -18.04
N ALA A 109 3.81 -0.18 -16.89
CA ALA A 109 3.39 -0.90 -15.68
C ALA A 109 2.04 -0.37 -15.17
N VAL A 110 1.76 0.94 -15.32
CA VAL A 110 0.43 1.50 -15.01
C VAL A 110 -0.67 0.86 -15.87
N CYS A 111 -0.43 0.69 -17.17
CA CYS A 111 -1.37 0.00 -18.05
C CYS A 111 -1.54 -1.48 -17.69
N GLU A 112 -0.47 -2.17 -17.28
CA GLU A 112 -0.54 -3.57 -16.81
C GLU A 112 -1.50 -3.72 -15.62
N VAL A 113 -1.37 -2.87 -14.59
CA VAL A 113 -2.24 -2.93 -13.40
C VAL A 113 -3.66 -2.45 -13.68
N THR A 114 -3.85 -1.53 -14.63
CA THR A 114 -5.18 -1.09 -15.07
C THR A 114 -5.94 -2.23 -15.77
N ALA A 115 -5.25 -3.02 -16.60
CA ALA A 115 -5.85 -4.19 -17.25
C ALA A 115 -6.27 -5.28 -16.24
N ALA A 116 -5.67 -5.28 -15.05
CA ALA A 116 -5.98 -6.19 -13.94
C ALA A 116 -6.96 -5.59 -12.90
N ASP A 117 -7.51 -4.39 -13.14
CA ASP A 117 -8.45 -3.69 -12.25
C ASP A 117 -7.87 -3.46 -10.83
N VAL A 118 -6.58 -3.09 -10.78
CA VAL A 118 -5.83 -2.80 -9.54
C VAL A 118 -5.02 -1.51 -9.63
N GLU A 119 -5.33 -0.61 -10.56
CA GLU A 119 -4.66 0.68 -10.71
C GLU A 119 -4.82 1.58 -9.48
N ARG A 120 -5.98 1.54 -8.82
CA ARG A 120 -6.21 2.27 -7.56
C ARG A 120 -5.39 1.71 -6.40
N VAL A 121 -5.12 0.40 -6.40
CA VAL A 121 -4.24 -0.25 -5.43
C VAL A 121 -2.79 0.22 -5.64
N ALA A 122 -2.33 0.23 -6.89
CA ALA A 122 -1.00 0.74 -7.24
C ALA A 122 -0.85 2.25 -6.91
N ALA A 123 -1.90 3.04 -7.11
CA ALA A 123 -1.89 4.47 -6.78
C ALA A 123 -1.86 4.73 -5.25
N MET A 124 -2.54 3.89 -4.46
CA MET A 124 -2.40 3.92 -3.00
C MET A 124 -0.99 3.52 -2.57
N LEU A 125 -0.43 2.47 -3.16
CA LEU A 125 0.97 2.07 -2.91
C LEU A 125 1.93 3.22 -3.20
N ALA A 126 1.79 3.90 -4.35
CA ALA A 126 2.59 5.07 -4.71
C ALA A 126 2.51 6.19 -3.67
N ALA A 127 1.30 6.47 -3.16
CA ALA A 127 1.08 7.46 -2.13
C ALA A 127 1.73 7.07 -0.79
N CYS A 128 1.66 5.80 -0.41
CA CYS A 128 2.32 5.26 0.77
C CYS A 128 3.86 5.30 0.66
N MET A 129 4.43 5.03 -0.52
CA MET A 129 5.87 5.17 -0.78
C MET A 129 6.34 6.61 -0.57
N ASP A 130 5.62 7.60 -1.11
CA ASP A 130 5.97 9.01 -0.92
C ASP A 130 5.79 9.45 0.54
N ALA A 131 4.80 8.91 1.26
CA ALA A 131 4.62 9.16 2.69
C ALA A 131 5.78 8.58 3.51
N ALA A 132 6.20 7.33 3.24
CA ALA A 132 7.35 6.72 3.91
C ALA A 132 8.64 7.55 3.69
N GLU A 133 8.90 7.99 2.47
CA GLU A 133 10.03 8.88 2.17
C GLU A 133 9.92 10.22 2.89
N HIS A 134 8.71 10.79 2.99
CA HIS A 134 8.48 12.04 3.71
C HIS A 134 8.88 11.96 5.19
N PHE A 135 8.60 10.83 5.85
CA PHE A 135 8.99 10.58 7.24
C PHE A 135 10.43 10.07 7.41
N GLY A 136 11.16 9.82 6.31
CA GLY A 136 12.54 9.35 6.35
C GLY A 136 12.70 7.86 6.61
N CYS A 137 11.67 7.05 6.32
CA CYS A 137 11.73 5.59 6.46
C CYS A 137 12.63 4.93 5.41
N ASP A 138 13.12 3.72 5.69
CA ASP A 138 13.89 2.91 4.74
C ASP A 138 12.97 2.24 3.71
N LEU A 139 12.48 3.03 2.75
CA LEU A 139 11.52 2.54 1.76
C LEU A 139 11.95 1.24 1.04
N PRO A 140 13.20 1.09 0.55
CA PRO A 140 13.65 -0.16 -0.04
C PRO A 140 13.59 -1.35 0.92
N GLY A 141 14.02 -1.16 2.17
CA GLY A 141 13.94 -2.19 3.22
C GLY A 141 12.49 -2.59 3.52
N MET A 142 11.61 -1.61 3.72
CA MET A 142 10.19 -1.84 3.99
C MET A 142 9.50 -2.61 2.86
N LEU A 143 9.73 -2.23 1.60
CA LEU A 143 9.16 -2.94 0.45
C LEU A 143 9.68 -4.38 0.35
N HIS A 144 10.96 -4.60 0.65
CA HIS A 144 11.53 -5.94 0.67
C HIS A 144 10.88 -6.80 1.75
N SER A 145 10.79 -6.30 2.99
CA SER A 145 10.14 -7.00 4.10
C SER A 145 8.66 -7.26 3.84
N ALA A 146 7.92 -6.30 3.28
CA ALA A 146 6.52 -6.46 2.94
C ALA A 146 6.29 -7.56 1.89
N ARG A 147 7.16 -7.65 0.87
CA ARG A 147 7.10 -8.72 -0.13
C ARG A 147 7.39 -10.09 0.47
N GLN A 148 8.46 -10.19 1.27
CA GLN A 148 8.82 -11.43 1.94
C GLN A 148 7.68 -11.91 2.85
N PHE A 149 7.12 -11.01 3.67
CA PHE A 149 5.98 -11.33 4.51
C PHE A 149 4.79 -11.84 3.69
N ALA A 150 4.50 -11.21 2.54
CA ALA A 150 3.39 -11.62 1.70
C ALA A 150 3.57 -13.00 1.05
N GLU A 151 4.82 -13.39 0.76
CA GLU A 151 5.13 -14.73 0.25
C GLU A 151 5.06 -15.80 1.36
N GLU A 152 5.60 -15.49 2.54
CA GLU A 152 5.59 -16.38 3.71
C GLU A 152 4.17 -16.68 4.17
N THR A 153 3.35 -15.65 4.37
CA THR A 153 1.98 -15.81 4.87
C THR A 153 1.03 -16.48 3.87
N LYS A 154 1.25 -16.33 2.56
CA LYS A 154 0.51 -17.12 1.55
C LYS A 154 0.87 -18.60 1.61
N THR A 155 2.14 -18.89 1.86
CA THR A 155 2.64 -20.26 1.97
C THR A 155 2.08 -20.94 3.21
N GLU A 156 2.10 -20.26 4.36
CA GLU A 156 1.56 -20.75 5.63
C GLU A 156 0.06 -21.07 5.55
N GLU A 157 -0.76 -20.15 5.04
CA GLU A 157 -2.21 -20.41 4.90
C GLU A 157 -2.53 -21.52 3.89
N ALA A 158 -1.71 -21.70 2.86
CA ALA A 158 -1.89 -22.81 1.94
C ALA A 158 -1.62 -24.16 2.61
N TYR A 159 -0.68 -24.22 3.59
CA TYR A 159 -0.41 -25.41 4.37
C TYR A 159 -1.49 -25.70 5.42
N ASP A 160 -2.03 -24.68 6.07
CA ASP A 160 -3.07 -24.85 7.09
C ASP A 160 -4.43 -25.26 6.50
N ASN A 161 -4.66 -24.97 5.21
CA ASN A 161 -5.88 -25.33 4.48
C ASN A 161 -5.76 -26.61 3.61
N ALA A 162 -4.63 -27.32 3.65
CA ALA A 162 -4.36 -28.54 2.88
C ALA A 162 -4.56 -29.84 3.68
#